data_AF-A0A8J3FTR6-F1
#
_entry.id   AF-A0A8J3FTR6-F1
#
_cell.length_a   1.000
_cell.length_b   1.000
_cell.length_c   1.000
_cell.angle_alpha   90.00
_cell.angle_beta   90.00
_cell.angle_gamma   90.00
#
_symmetry.space_group_name_H-M   'P 1'
#
loop_
_entity.id
_entity.type
_entity.pdbx_description
1 polymer ?
#
loop_
_entity_poly.entity_id
_entity_poly.type
_entity_poly.pdbx_seq_one_letter_code
_entity_poly.pdbx_strand_id
1 'polypeptide(L)'
;MITDRDLERIAAAIDDAMRDIAAAQPRSRWEHVEWLRLKADLLDRLAAAQRSWHGSLAHRAELLRDHAERLADQLTGVLPAEVGPEWPAGAVPVQGVASGGSVIPLWNDTTARAADTADQE
;
A
#
# COMPACT_ATOMS: atom_id res chain seq x y z
N MET A 1 14.90 28.78 -2.05
CA MET A 1 15.57 27.53 -2.41
C MET A 1 15.26 26.53 -1.31
N ILE A 2 14.59 25.42 -1.62
CA ILE A 2 14.26 24.39 -0.63
C ILE A 2 15.56 23.65 -0.31
N THR A 3 15.86 23.49 0.98
CA THR A 3 17.05 22.75 1.44
C THR A 3 16.71 21.29 1.75
N ASP A 4 17.71 20.41 1.79
CA ASP A 4 17.50 19.01 2.19
C ASP A 4 16.86 18.90 3.59
N ARG A 5 17.17 19.84 4.49
CA ARG A 5 16.54 19.95 5.82
C ARG A 5 15.07 20.31 5.75
N ASP A 6 14.67 21.16 4.80
CA ASP A 6 13.26 21.49 4.57
C ASP A 6 12.50 20.26 4.07
N LEU A 7 13.11 19.45 3.19
CA LEU A 7 12.52 18.22 2.68
C LEU A 7 12.31 17.17 3.78
N GLU A 8 13.28 16.99 4.69
CA GLU A 8 13.10 16.11 5.86
C GLU A 8 12.01 16.62 6.81
N ARG A 9 11.88 17.94 7.01
CA ARG A 9 10.77 18.51 7.79
C ARG A 9 9.41 18.25 7.12
N ILE A 10 9.34 18.34 5.80
CA ILE A 10 8.12 18.03 5.04
C ILE A 10 7.78 16.54 5.17
N ALA A 11 8.78 15.65 5.07
CA ALA A 11 8.57 14.22 5.26
C ALA A 11 8.00 13.91 6.65
N ALA A 12 8.54 14.53 7.71
CA ALA A 12 8.00 14.38 9.07
C ALA A 12 6.56 14.90 9.18
N ALA A 13 6.23 16.04 8.56
CA ALA A 13 4.87 16.57 8.53
C ALA A 13 3.88 15.64 7.80
N ILE A 14 4.34 14.96 6.73
CA ILE A 14 3.55 13.93 6.04
C ILE A 14 3.33 12.73 6.96
N ASP A 15 4.37 12.26 7.67
CA ASP A 15 4.24 11.16 8.63
C ASP A 15 3.18 11.45 9.69
N ASP A 16 3.23 12.66 10.26
CA ASP A 16 2.32 13.11 11.30
C ASP A 16 0.88 13.23 10.77
N ALA A 17 0.69 13.94 9.65
CA ALA A 17 -0.63 14.08 9.04
C ALA A 17 -1.23 12.72 8.68
N MET A 18 -0.42 11.82 8.11
CA MET A 18 -0.92 10.51 7.72
C MET A 18 -1.28 9.62 8.93
N ARG A 19 -0.53 9.75 10.04
CA ARG A 19 -0.84 9.08 11.30
C ARG A 19 -2.14 9.61 11.92
N ASP A 20 -2.33 10.92 11.93
CA ASP A 20 -3.52 11.54 12.51
C ASP A 20 -4.79 11.17 11.73
N ILE A 21 -4.72 11.15 10.39
CA ILE A 21 -5.82 10.68 9.55
C ILE A 21 -6.10 9.19 9.80
N ALA A 22 -5.06 8.37 10.00
CA ALA A 22 -5.23 6.95 10.33
C ALA A 22 -5.86 6.71 11.70
N ALA A 23 -5.58 7.56 12.68
CA ALA A 23 -6.18 7.49 14.00
C ALA A 23 -7.66 7.93 14.00
N ALA A 24 -8.04 8.83 13.09
CA ALA A 24 -9.39 9.39 13.04
C ALA A 24 -10.44 8.40 12.52
N GLN A 25 -10.06 7.42 11.69
CA GLN A 25 -11.01 6.48 11.08
C GLN A 25 -10.41 5.08 10.96
N PRO A 26 -11.11 4.03 11.45
CA PRO A 26 -10.72 2.64 11.20
C PRO A 26 -10.69 2.36 9.70
N ARG A 27 -9.56 1.86 9.20
CA ARG A 27 -9.40 1.47 7.79
C ARG A 27 -9.53 -0.04 7.63
N SER A 28 -10.10 -0.44 6.51
CA SER A 28 -9.96 -1.81 6.02
C SER A 28 -8.49 -2.13 5.73
N ARG A 29 -8.16 -3.43 5.67
CA ARG A 29 -6.77 -3.85 5.41
C ARG A 29 -6.28 -3.44 4.02
N TRP A 30 -7.15 -3.46 3.01
CA TRP A 30 -6.80 -3.00 1.66
C TRP A 30 -6.58 -1.48 1.61
N GLU A 31 -7.38 -0.69 2.31
CA GLU A 31 -7.12 0.75 2.43
C GLU A 31 -5.80 1.03 3.16
N HIS A 32 -5.37 0.17 4.08
CA HIS A 32 -4.05 0.29 4.71
C HIS A 32 -2.90 0.04 3.72
N VAL A 33 -3.04 -0.91 2.79
CA VAL A 33 -2.08 -1.12 1.69
C VAL A 33 -1.96 0.13 0.83
N GLU A 34 -3.09 0.66 0.35
CA GLU A 34 -3.11 1.88 -0.47
C GLU A 34 -2.54 3.09 0.27
N TRP A 35 -2.76 3.16 1.58
CA TRP A 35 -2.18 4.19 2.44
C TRP A 35 -0.66 4.11 2.49
N LEU A 36 -0.08 2.91 2.62
CA LEU A 36 1.36 2.70 2.59
C LEU A 36 1.96 3.04 1.22
N ARG A 37 1.28 2.65 0.12
CA ARG A 37 1.70 2.97 -1.25
C ARG A 37 1.71 4.48 -1.50
N LEU A 38 0.67 5.18 -1.09
CA LEU A 38 0.61 6.65 -1.16
C LEU A 38 1.76 7.29 -0.38
N LYS A 39 2.03 6.81 0.83
CA LYS A 39 3.12 7.33 1.66
C LYS A 39 4.49 7.14 0.98
N ALA A 40 4.73 5.97 0.41
CA ALA A 40 5.96 5.66 -0.31
C ALA A 40 6.13 6.61 -1.51
N ASP A 41 5.09 6.81 -2.33
CA ASP A 41 5.12 7.72 -3.49
C ASP A 41 5.41 9.17 -3.08
N LEU A 42 4.82 9.66 -1.99
CA LEU A 42 5.10 11.01 -1.49
C LEU A 42 6.56 11.18 -1.05
N LEU A 43 7.12 10.19 -0.34
CA LEU A 43 8.52 10.24 0.07
C LEU A 43 9.48 10.12 -1.12
N ASP A 44 9.15 9.31 -2.11
CA ASP A 44 9.95 9.15 -3.34
C ASP A 44 10.00 10.46 -4.13
N ARG A 45 8.87 11.17 -4.26
CA ARG A 45 8.81 12.50 -4.88
C ARG A 45 9.64 13.54 -4.12
N LEU A 46 9.66 13.48 -2.79
CA LEU A 46 10.53 14.35 -1.98
C LEU A 46 11.99 13.99 -2.16
N ALA A 47 12.33 12.70 -2.23
CA ALA A 47 13.69 12.24 -2.49
C ALA A 47 14.17 12.69 -3.88
N ALA A 48 13.32 12.63 -4.90
CA ALA A 48 13.64 13.12 -6.25
C ALA A 48 13.91 14.64 -6.28
N ALA A 49 13.41 15.39 -5.29
CA ALA A 49 13.69 16.82 -5.13
C ALA A 49 14.99 17.10 -4.33
N GLN A 50 15.56 16.10 -3.66
CA GLN A 50 16.86 16.23 -2.97
C GLN A 50 17.99 16.34 -4.00
N ARG A 51 18.99 17.18 -3.72
CA ARG A 51 20.18 17.29 -4.59
C ARG A 51 21.20 16.19 -4.34
N SER A 52 21.07 15.45 -3.25
CA SER A 52 21.98 14.39 -2.83
C SER A 52 21.52 13.03 -3.38
N TRP A 53 22.45 12.28 -3.99
CA TRP A 53 22.18 10.96 -4.59
C TRP A 53 21.94 9.83 -3.58
N HIS A 54 22.16 10.07 -2.28
CA HIS A 54 21.97 9.09 -1.20
C HIS A 54 21.04 9.68 -0.14
N GLY A 55 19.74 9.60 -0.38
CA GLY A 55 18.71 10.17 0.48
C GLY A 55 18.09 9.14 1.41
N SER A 56 18.07 9.42 2.71
CA SER A 56 17.26 8.72 3.73
C SER A 56 15.80 8.57 3.31
N LEU A 57 15.26 9.55 2.56
CA LEU A 57 13.89 9.54 2.07
C LEU A 57 13.64 8.44 1.03
N ALA A 58 14.55 8.22 0.09
CA ALA A 58 14.43 7.17 -0.92
C ALA A 58 14.40 5.78 -0.27
N HIS A 59 15.31 5.54 0.67
CA HIS A 59 15.35 4.27 1.41
C HIS A 59 14.07 4.05 2.24
N ARG A 60 13.55 5.10 2.89
CA ARG A 60 12.27 5.02 3.62
C ARG A 60 11.09 4.73 2.68
N ALA A 61 11.06 5.33 1.49
CA ALA A 61 10.04 5.07 0.49
C ALA A 61 10.05 3.60 0.04
N GLU A 62 11.23 3.06 -0.23
CA GLU A 62 11.44 1.65 -0.59
C GLU A 62 10.90 0.70 0.50
N LEU A 63 11.28 0.90 1.76
CA LEU A 63 10.80 0.07 2.88
C LEU A 63 9.27 0.11 3.03
N LEU A 64 8.65 1.25 2.78
CA LEU A 64 7.19 1.38 2.84
C LEU A 64 6.49 0.68 1.68
N ARG A 65 7.05 0.78 0.46
CA ARG A 65 6.54 0.05 -0.70
C ARG A 65 6.64 -1.46 -0.46
N ASP A 66 7.80 -1.94 -0.01
CA ASP A 66 8.01 -3.35 0.30
C ASP A 66 7.04 -3.87 1.37
N HIS A 67 6.76 -3.06 2.39
CA HIS A 67 5.77 -3.41 3.40
C HIS A 67 4.36 -3.46 2.82
N ALA A 68 4.00 -2.51 1.95
CA ALA A 68 2.70 -2.50 1.28
C ALA A 68 2.51 -3.76 0.43
N GLU A 69 3.52 -4.14 -0.36
CA GLU A 69 3.45 -5.34 -1.21
C GLU A 69 3.37 -6.63 -0.39
N ARG A 70 4.19 -6.77 0.67
CA ARG A 70 4.06 -7.93 1.58
C ARG A 70 2.67 -8.04 2.21
N LEU A 71 2.05 -6.90 2.56
CA LEU A 71 0.70 -6.91 3.10
C LEU A 71 -0.33 -7.24 2.00
N ALA A 72 -0.16 -6.73 0.79
CA ALA A 72 -1.02 -7.05 -0.34
C ALA A 72 -0.96 -8.55 -0.70
N ASP A 73 0.24 -9.13 -0.72
CA ASP A 73 0.46 -10.56 -0.95
C ASP A 73 -0.25 -11.41 0.12
N GLN A 74 -0.09 -11.03 1.40
CA GLN A 74 -0.79 -11.69 2.50
C GLN A 74 -2.32 -11.61 2.38
N LEU A 75 -2.86 -10.46 1.97
CA LEU A 75 -4.31 -10.29 1.75
C LEU A 75 -4.83 -11.07 0.54
N THR A 76 -4.00 -11.25 -0.47
CA THR A 76 -4.31 -12.01 -1.69
C THR A 76 -4.15 -13.51 -1.47
N GLY A 77 -3.48 -13.93 -0.40
CA GLY A 77 -3.14 -15.33 -0.14
C GLY A 77 -1.94 -15.82 -0.97
N VAL A 78 -1.18 -14.89 -1.56
CA VAL A 78 0.10 -15.19 -2.20
C VAL A 78 1.13 -15.31 -1.08
N LEU A 79 1.48 -16.55 -0.72
CA LEU A 79 2.64 -16.78 0.15
C LEU A 79 3.90 -16.47 -0.66
N PRO A 80 4.86 -15.70 -0.11
CA PRO A 80 6.13 -15.48 -0.79
C PRO A 80 6.75 -16.85 -1.10
N ALA A 81 7.17 -17.04 -2.35
CA ALA A 81 7.90 -18.24 -2.73
C ALA A 81 9.17 -18.28 -1.88
N GLU A 82 9.20 -19.16 -0.87
CA GLU A 82 10.40 -19.38 -0.10
C GLU A 82 11.51 -19.80 -1.07
N VAL A 83 12.55 -18.97 -1.17
CA VAL A 83 13.83 -19.40 -1.73
C VAL A 83 14.49 -20.25 -0.65
N GLY A 84 14.03 -21.49 -0.51
CA GLY A 84 14.66 -22.49 0.34
C GLY A 84 15.91 -23.04 -0.37
N PRO A 85 17.11 -22.98 0.25
CA PRO A 85 18.24 -23.75 -0.23
C PRO A 85 17.91 -25.24 -0.02
N GLU A 86 17.83 -25.96 -1.14
CA GLU A 86 18.00 -27.41 -1.28
C GLU A 86 17.92 -28.24 0.02
N TRP A 87 16.74 -28.82 0.31
CA TRP A 87 16.61 -29.99 1.19
C TRP A 87 15.96 -31.13 0.40
N PRO A 88 16.39 -32.40 0.60
CA PRO A 88 16.46 -33.40 -0.45
C PRO A 88 15.11 -34.06 -0.74
N ALA A 89 15.03 -34.58 -1.97
CA ALA A 89 13.95 -35.40 -2.49
C ALA A 89 13.48 -36.45 -1.48
N GLY A 90 12.31 -36.26 -0.88
CA GLY A 90 11.77 -37.26 0.05
C GLY A 90 10.46 -36.94 0.77
N ALA A 91 9.90 -35.74 0.66
CA ALA A 91 8.62 -35.42 1.32
C ALA A 91 7.65 -34.75 0.34
N VAL A 92 6.78 -35.55 -0.25
CA VAL A 92 5.54 -35.04 -0.86
C VAL A 92 4.48 -35.07 0.24
N PRO A 93 3.70 -34.00 0.39
CA PRO A 93 2.25 -34.21 0.45
C PRO A 93 1.48 -33.25 -0.46
N VAL A 94 0.79 -33.90 -1.42
CA VAL A 94 -0.58 -33.65 -1.89
C VAL A 94 -0.95 -32.22 -2.31
N GLN A 95 -0.99 -32.02 -3.63
CA GLN A 95 -1.90 -31.08 -4.28
C GLN A 95 -3.34 -31.40 -3.86
N GLY A 96 -3.94 -30.53 -3.04
CA GLY A 96 -5.38 -30.46 -2.87
C GLY A 96 -5.98 -29.60 -3.98
N VAL A 97 -6.43 -30.25 -5.06
CA VAL A 97 -7.31 -29.63 -6.05
C VAL A 97 -8.70 -29.50 -5.43
N ALA A 98 -9.18 -28.27 -5.21
CA ALA A 98 -10.61 -27.99 -5.11
C ALA A 98 -10.90 -26.51 -5.47
N SER A 99 -11.37 -26.34 -6.71
CA SER A 99 -12.52 -25.53 -7.12
C SER A 99 -12.83 -24.23 -6.37
N GLY A 100 -12.80 -23.10 -7.10
CA GLY A 100 -13.69 -21.98 -6.77
C GLY A 100 -13.20 -20.60 -7.24
N GLY A 101 -13.76 -20.13 -8.36
CA GLY A 101 -14.01 -18.70 -8.57
C GLY A 101 -12.84 -17.85 -9.04
N SER A 102 -12.72 -17.68 -10.35
CA SER A 102 -12.14 -16.49 -10.94
C SER A 102 -12.90 -15.26 -10.44
N VAL A 103 -12.32 -14.45 -9.55
CA VAL A 103 -12.81 -13.12 -9.20
C VAL A 103 -11.89 -12.10 -9.85
N ILE A 104 -12.22 -11.74 -11.09
CA ILE A 104 -11.84 -10.44 -11.63
C ILE A 104 -12.76 -9.43 -10.96
N PRO A 105 -12.27 -8.40 -10.25
CA PRO A 105 -13.14 -7.28 -9.90
C PRO A 105 -13.44 -6.48 -11.18
N LEU A 106 -14.57 -6.83 -11.79
CA LEU A 106 -15.27 -6.01 -12.78
C LEU A 106 -15.77 -4.76 -12.06
N TRP A 107 -15.17 -3.61 -12.40
CA TRP A 107 -15.62 -2.29 -11.98
C TRP A 107 -17.10 -2.14 -12.35
N ASN A 108 -17.97 -2.04 -11.35
CA ASN A 108 -19.36 -1.66 -11.56
C ASN A 108 -19.59 -0.31 -10.88
N ASP A 109 -19.46 0.75 -11.68
CA ASP A 109 -19.96 2.09 -11.40
C ASP A 109 -21.49 2.02 -11.28
N THR A 110 -22.01 1.96 -10.06
CA THR A 110 -23.44 2.24 -9.82
C THR A 110 -23.62 2.85 -8.43
N THR A 111 -23.16 4.08 -8.26
CA THR A 111 -23.75 5.02 -7.28
C THR A 111 -23.88 6.39 -7.92
N ALA A 112 -24.84 6.52 -8.84
CA ALA A 112 -25.34 7.81 -9.30
C ALA A 112 -26.87 7.75 -9.45
N ARG A 113 -27.60 7.57 -8.34
CA ARG A 113 -29.00 8.03 -8.23
C ARG A 113 -29.52 8.04 -6.80
N ALA A 114 -29.37 9.17 -6.11
CA ALA A 114 -30.21 9.56 -4.98
C ALA A 114 -30.11 11.08 -4.78
N ALA A 115 -30.64 11.83 -5.74
CA ALA A 115 -31.00 13.23 -5.55
C ALA A 115 -32.32 13.45 -6.29
N ASP A 116 -33.44 13.14 -5.62
CA ASP A 116 -34.71 13.80 -5.89
C ASP A 116 -35.69 13.54 -4.74
N THR A 117 -35.91 14.57 -3.92
CA THR A 117 -37.19 14.91 -3.27
C THR A 117 -36.97 16.22 -2.53
N ALA A 118 -37.06 17.32 -3.27
CA ALA A 118 -37.39 18.62 -2.71
C ALA A 118 -38.83 18.93 -3.12
N ASP A 119 -39.77 18.43 -2.33
CA ASP A 119 -41.12 18.99 -2.23
C ASP A 119 -41.01 20.26 -1.38
N GLN A 120 -41.24 21.42 -2.00
CA GLN A 120 -41.67 22.63 -1.30
C GLN A 120 -42.79 23.26 -2.14
N GLU A 121 -44.02 23.10 -1.65
CA GLU A 121 -45.14 24.02 -1.90
C GLU A 121 -44.95 25.33 -1.13
#